data_AF-A0A662BTH7-F1
#
_entry.id   AF-A0A662BTH7-F1
#
_cell.length_a   1.000
_cell.length_b   1.000
_cell.length_c   1.000
_cell.angle_alpha   90.00
_cell.angle_beta   90.00
_cell.angle_gamma   90.00
#
_symmetry.space_group_name_H-M   'P 1'
#
loop_
_entity.id
_entity.type
_entity.pdbx_description
1 polymer ?
#
loop_
_entity_poly.entity_id
_entity_poly.type
_entity_poly.pdbx_seq_one_letter_code
_entity_poly.pdbx_strand_id
1 'polypeptide(L)'
;MKYSFLNKTIKTIPILFIVILGLIANSISAQHFNVVYSGNPYNPMSIIIDAASLDGGYLQSGDEIAAFDVNDSGTEICVGRVTIIDEFTPDTNYIITASADDPTTPDEQDGFIIGHEIIFRYWNSGESKEILLVAQAYDAGLDDDYQSFGTALVDLDGFTYETWTGTVDTVWNNTANWNFNKIPSLLFDVIIPSSPAGVRFPSISISDAKCNDITIESNAWIKIHGNLQIGSSGGGAPIE
;
A
#
# COMPACT_ATOMS: atom_id res chain seq x y z
N MET A 1 -45.48 49.01 63.39
CA MET A 1 -44.11 49.48 63.06
C MET A 1 -43.79 48.98 61.67
N LYS A 2 -43.42 49.90 60.75
CA LYS A 2 -42.99 49.66 59.36
C LYS A 2 -41.87 48.62 59.28
N TYR A 3 -41.76 47.88 58.17
CA TYR A 3 -40.54 47.60 57.36
C TYR A 3 -40.96 46.58 56.28
N SER A 4 -41.31 47.04 55.07
CA SER A 4 -40.42 47.24 53.91
C SER A 4 -40.17 45.94 53.13
N PHE A 5 -40.90 45.81 52.02
CA PHE A 5 -40.66 44.83 50.96
C PHE A 5 -39.32 45.14 50.27
N LEU A 6 -38.41 44.16 50.24
CA LEU A 6 -37.27 44.14 49.34
C LEU A 6 -37.47 42.99 48.35
N ASN A 7 -37.97 43.34 47.16
CA ASN A 7 -37.96 42.49 45.98
C ASN A 7 -36.50 42.18 45.62
N LYS A 8 -36.02 40.97 45.93
CA LYS A 8 -34.82 40.42 45.30
C LYS A 8 -35.23 39.77 44.00
N THR A 9 -34.95 40.47 42.90
CA THR A 9 -35.04 39.97 41.53
C THR A 9 -34.13 38.74 41.39
N ILE A 10 -34.72 37.56 41.27
CA ILE A 10 -34.00 36.33 40.90
C ILE A 10 -33.70 36.46 39.41
N LYS A 11 -32.47 36.82 39.05
CA LYS A 11 -31.99 36.70 37.67
C LYS A 11 -31.82 35.22 37.35
N THR A 12 -32.74 34.64 36.59
CA THR A 12 -32.57 33.34 35.96
C THR A 12 -31.42 33.42 34.96
N ILE A 13 -30.31 32.74 35.27
CA ILE A 13 -29.21 32.52 34.33
C ILE A 13 -29.66 31.40 33.39
N PRO A 14 -29.72 31.61 32.06
CA PRO A 14 -30.02 30.52 31.15
C PRO A 14 -28.82 29.57 31.15
N ILE A 15 -29.02 28.36 31.68
CA ILE A 15 -28.06 27.26 31.54
C ILE A 15 -28.12 26.86 30.07
N LEU A 16 -27.11 27.30 29.32
CA LEU A 16 -26.88 26.87 27.95
C LEU A 16 -26.58 25.37 27.98
N PHE A 17 -27.58 24.56 27.64
CA PHE A 17 -27.40 23.13 27.41
C PHE A 17 -26.60 22.97 26.10
N ILE A 18 -25.28 22.92 26.22
CA ILE A 18 -24.43 22.52 25.10
C ILE A 18 -24.65 21.02 24.93
N VAL A 19 -25.50 20.66 23.97
CA VAL A 19 -25.54 19.30 23.43
C VAL A 19 -24.22 19.13 22.69
N ILE A 20 -23.22 18.55 23.36
CA ILE A 20 -22.05 18.01 22.68
C ILE A 20 -22.57 16.78 21.93
N LEU A 21 -23.00 17.01 20.68
CA LEU A 21 -23.20 15.96 19.72
C LEU A 21 -21.81 15.39 19.45
N GLY A 22 -21.43 14.35 20.21
CA GLY A 22 -20.26 13.57 19.87
C GLY A 22 -20.51 13.00 18.48
N LEU A 23 -19.83 13.57 17.47
CA LEU A 23 -19.60 12.86 16.23
C LEU A 23 -18.80 11.62 16.62
N ILE A 24 -19.50 10.51 16.83
CA ILE A 24 -18.91 9.20 16.70
C ILE A 24 -18.61 9.11 15.21
N ALA A 25 -17.39 9.46 14.82
CA ALA A 25 -16.89 9.06 13.51
C ALA A 25 -16.86 7.54 13.57
N ASN A 26 -17.90 6.91 13.02
CA ASN A 26 -17.76 5.55 12.53
C ASN A 26 -16.75 5.66 11.40
N SER A 27 -15.46 5.54 11.71
CA SER A 27 -14.44 5.29 10.71
C SER A 27 -14.64 3.85 10.25
N ILE A 28 -15.71 3.60 9.48
CA ILE A 28 -15.62 2.57 8.46
C ILE A 28 -14.61 3.17 7.50
N SER A 29 -13.37 2.66 7.49
CA SER A 29 -12.45 3.01 6.41
C SER A 29 -13.23 2.82 5.13
N ALA A 30 -13.43 3.89 4.36
CA ALA A 30 -13.95 3.74 3.02
C ALA A 30 -13.03 2.75 2.30
N GLN A 31 -13.63 1.92 1.45
CA GLN A 31 -12.88 1.08 0.51
C GLN A 31 -11.85 1.97 -0.20
N HIS A 32 -10.56 1.60 -0.13
CA HIS A 32 -9.48 2.42 -0.71
C HIS A 32 -9.37 2.15 -2.21
N PHE A 33 -9.26 0.88 -2.58
CA PHE A 33 -9.15 0.51 -3.98
C PHE A 33 -10.52 0.42 -4.66
N ASN A 34 -10.69 1.14 -5.77
CA ASN A 34 -11.90 1.10 -6.59
C ASN A 34 -11.63 0.29 -7.85
N VAL A 35 -12.40 -0.78 -8.07
CA VAL A 35 -12.31 -1.58 -9.30
C VAL A 35 -12.85 -0.80 -10.50
N VAL A 36 -12.32 -1.06 -11.69
CA VAL A 36 -12.72 -0.34 -12.92
C VAL A 36 -14.01 -0.86 -13.58
N TYR A 37 -14.50 -2.03 -13.18
CA TYR A 37 -15.79 -2.57 -13.63
C TYR A 37 -16.90 -2.31 -12.61
N SER A 38 -18.14 -2.53 -13.05
CA SER A 38 -19.32 -2.51 -12.18
C SER A 38 -20.16 -3.77 -12.35
N GLY A 39 -20.87 -4.16 -11.29
CA GLY A 39 -21.69 -5.37 -11.31
C GLY A 39 -20.87 -6.65 -11.19
N ASN A 40 -21.25 -7.67 -11.94
CA ASN A 40 -20.56 -8.97 -11.92
C ASN A 40 -19.32 -8.90 -12.81
N PRO A 41 -18.19 -9.52 -12.41
CA PRO A 41 -17.00 -9.58 -13.24
C PRO A 41 -17.26 -10.39 -14.51
N TYR A 42 -16.73 -9.91 -15.63
CA TYR A 42 -16.71 -10.60 -16.92
C TYR A 42 -15.57 -11.63 -16.94
N ASN A 43 -15.85 -12.87 -17.37
CA ASN A 43 -14.91 -14.00 -17.44
C ASN A 43 -13.86 -14.03 -16.30
N PRO A 44 -14.30 -14.08 -15.04
CA PRO A 44 -13.45 -13.75 -13.90
C PRO A 44 -12.27 -14.71 -13.73
N MET A 45 -11.15 -14.19 -13.24
CA MET A 45 -10.05 -14.98 -12.67
C MET A 45 -10.17 -15.02 -11.15
N SER A 46 -9.89 -16.18 -10.54
CA SER A 46 -9.78 -16.32 -9.09
C SER A 46 -8.32 -16.29 -8.66
N ILE A 47 -7.93 -15.29 -7.87
CA ILE A 47 -6.58 -15.20 -7.31
C ILE A 47 -6.71 -15.49 -5.82
N ILE A 48 -6.25 -16.67 -5.42
CA ILE A 48 -6.29 -17.15 -4.04
C ILE A 48 -5.00 -16.68 -3.35
N ILE A 49 -5.14 -15.87 -2.32
CA ILE A 49 -4.05 -15.41 -1.46
C ILE A 49 -3.94 -16.41 -0.31
N ASP A 50 -2.88 -17.22 -0.31
CA ASP A 50 -2.65 -18.26 0.69
C ASP A 50 -2.01 -17.66 1.95
N ALA A 51 -1.09 -16.72 1.76
CA ALA A 51 -0.55 -15.88 2.83
C ALA A 51 -0.29 -14.45 2.35
N ALA A 52 -0.42 -13.49 3.27
CA ALA A 52 0.03 -12.12 3.05
C ALA A 52 0.71 -11.55 4.30
N SER A 53 1.88 -10.94 4.11
CA SER A 53 2.61 -10.24 5.17
C SER A 53 2.95 -8.80 4.78
N LEU A 54 3.16 -7.92 5.76
CA LEU A 54 3.69 -6.57 5.61
C LEU A 54 4.84 -6.41 6.61
N ASP A 55 6.05 -6.17 6.11
CA ASP A 55 7.28 -6.09 6.91
C ASP A 55 7.48 -7.31 7.83
N GLY A 56 7.05 -8.49 7.38
CA GLY A 56 7.13 -9.77 8.10
C GLY A 56 6.03 -10.00 9.15
N GLY A 57 5.11 -9.06 9.35
CA GLY A 57 3.90 -9.26 10.15
C GLY A 57 2.68 -9.55 9.28
N TYR A 58 1.65 -10.21 9.80
CA TYR A 58 0.41 -10.43 9.02
C TYR A 58 -0.35 -9.12 8.78
N LEU A 59 -1.06 -9.04 7.64
CA LEU A 59 -2.05 -7.98 7.41
C LEU A 59 -3.16 -8.05 8.47
N GLN A 60 -3.73 -6.89 8.78
CA GLN A 60 -4.73 -6.74 9.84
C GLN A 60 -6.12 -6.54 9.25
N SER A 61 -7.15 -6.80 10.06
CA SER A 61 -8.54 -6.51 9.67
C SER A 61 -8.69 -5.03 9.27
N GLY A 62 -9.27 -4.80 8.10
CA GLY A 62 -9.43 -3.48 7.48
C GLY A 62 -8.46 -3.22 6.34
N ASP A 63 -7.34 -3.94 6.27
CA ASP A 63 -6.40 -3.83 5.16
C ASP A 63 -7.02 -4.35 3.86
N GLU A 64 -6.50 -3.91 2.72
CA GLU A 64 -6.97 -4.37 1.41
C GLU A 64 -5.81 -4.89 0.58
N ILE A 65 -6.08 -5.92 -0.22
CA ILE A 65 -5.20 -6.38 -1.29
C ILE A 65 -5.92 -6.13 -2.60
N ALA A 66 -5.26 -5.49 -3.56
CA ALA A 66 -5.80 -5.26 -4.88
C ALA A 66 -4.86 -5.78 -5.97
N ALA A 67 -5.47 -6.32 -7.02
CA ALA A 67 -4.83 -6.77 -8.25
C ALA A 67 -5.04 -5.69 -9.32
N PHE A 68 -3.95 -5.27 -9.93
CA PHE A 68 -3.91 -4.26 -10.97
C PHE A 68 -3.44 -4.87 -12.29
N ASP A 69 -3.94 -4.32 -13.38
CA ASP A 69 -3.40 -4.50 -14.72
C ASP A 69 -2.95 -3.13 -15.27
N VAL A 70 -2.09 -3.11 -16.28
CA VAL A 70 -1.64 -1.89 -16.97
C VAL A 70 -2.43 -1.73 -18.27
N ASN A 71 -3.11 -0.60 -18.41
CA ASN A 71 -3.83 -0.30 -19.63
C ASN A 71 -2.92 0.17 -20.77
N ASP A 72 -3.49 0.31 -21.97
CA ASP A 72 -2.76 0.76 -23.18
C ASP A 72 -2.03 2.11 -23.03
N SER A 73 -2.46 2.95 -22.10
CA SER A 73 -1.80 4.25 -21.79
C SER A 73 -0.66 4.11 -20.77
N GLY A 74 -0.36 2.90 -20.29
CA GLY A 74 0.64 2.64 -19.26
C GLY A 74 0.16 2.97 -17.84
N THR A 75 -1.15 3.13 -17.62
CA THR A 75 -1.73 3.42 -16.30
C THR A 75 -2.21 2.13 -15.65
N GLU A 76 -1.84 1.92 -14.38
CA GLU A 76 -2.34 0.81 -13.58
C GLU A 76 -3.82 1.04 -13.22
N ILE A 77 -4.65 0.04 -13.48
CA ILE A 77 -6.09 0.00 -13.18
C ILE A 77 -6.40 -1.16 -12.25
N CYS A 78 -7.23 -0.93 -11.23
CA CYS A 78 -7.61 -1.98 -10.29
C CYS A 78 -8.68 -2.88 -10.92
N VAL A 79 -8.33 -4.14 -11.17
CA VAL A 79 -9.18 -5.11 -11.87
C VAL A 79 -9.76 -6.15 -10.90
N GLY A 80 -9.38 -6.11 -9.63
CA GLY A 80 -9.92 -6.94 -8.57
C GLY A 80 -9.36 -6.55 -7.21
N ARG A 81 -10.07 -6.86 -6.12
CA ARG A 81 -9.60 -6.60 -4.76
C ARG A 81 -10.28 -7.49 -3.72
N VAL A 82 -9.74 -7.48 -2.51
CA VAL A 82 -10.33 -8.10 -1.33
C VAL A 82 -9.97 -7.29 -0.08
N THR A 83 -10.88 -7.25 0.91
CA THR A 83 -10.64 -6.65 2.22
C THR A 83 -10.37 -7.74 3.24
N ILE A 84 -9.29 -7.58 4.02
CA ILE A 84 -8.93 -8.46 5.12
C ILE A 84 -9.90 -8.20 6.28
N ILE A 85 -10.50 -9.24 6.82
CA ILE A 85 -11.49 -9.15 7.93
C ILE A 85 -11.08 -9.97 9.15
N ASP A 86 -10.13 -10.88 8.98
CA ASP A 86 -9.59 -11.81 9.95
C ASP A 86 -8.16 -12.21 9.55
N GLU A 87 -7.41 -12.80 10.48
CA GLU A 87 -6.04 -13.24 10.21
C GLU A 87 -5.98 -14.38 9.17
N PHE A 88 -4.87 -14.48 8.45
CA PHE A 88 -4.60 -15.63 7.59
C PHE A 88 -4.35 -16.86 8.47
N THR A 89 -5.13 -17.92 8.23
CA THR A 89 -4.95 -19.23 8.86
C THR A 89 -5.02 -20.30 7.78
N PRO A 90 -4.59 -21.56 8.04
CA PRO A 90 -4.75 -22.64 7.06
C PRO A 90 -6.19 -22.86 6.57
N ASP A 91 -7.18 -22.36 7.31
CA ASP A 91 -8.61 -22.45 6.97
C ASP A 91 -9.17 -21.10 6.48
N THR A 92 -8.36 -20.04 6.39
CA THR A 92 -8.78 -18.67 6.05
C THR A 92 -7.86 -18.11 4.98
N ASN A 93 -8.24 -18.33 3.72
CA ASN A 93 -7.62 -17.72 2.55
C ASN A 93 -8.53 -16.59 2.05
N TYR A 94 -7.91 -15.61 1.38
CA TYR A 94 -8.64 -14.53 0.73
C TYR A 94 -8.62 -14.72 -0.77
N ILE A 95 -9.70 -14.34 -1.44
CA ILE A 95 -9.81 -14.49 -2.88
C ILE A 95 -10.07 -13.11 -3.48
N ILE A 96 -9.19 -12.70 -4.38
CA ILE A 96 -9.46 -11.61 -5.30
C ILE A 96 -10.15 -12.21 -6.52
N THR A 97 -11.35 -11.70 -6.83
CA THR A 97 -12.00 -11.97 -8.12
C THR A 97 -11.65 -10.83 -9.06
N ALA A 98 -10.83 -11.10 -10.06
CA ALA A 98 -10.47 -10.13 -11.09
C ALA A 98 -11.40 -10.27 -12.30
N SER A 99 -11.83 -9.15 -12.90
CA SER A 99 -12.64 -9.15 -14.13
C SER A 99 -11.75 -9.06 -15.35
N ALA A 100 -11.98 -9.90 -16.36
CA ALA A 100 -11.42 -9.68 -17.69
C ALA A 100 -12.07 -8.45 -18.33
N ASP A 101 -11.36 -7.84 -19.27
CA ASP A 101 -11.87 -6.75 -20.10
C ASP A 101 -13.10 -7.19 -20.92
N ASP A 102 -14.20 -6.43 -20.83
CA ASP A 102 -15.46 -6.77 -21.49
C ASP A 102 -15.42 -6.38 -22.99
N PRO A 103 -15.52 -7.34 -23.92
CA PRO A 103 -15.47 -7.06 -25.35
C PRO A 103 -16.68 -6.26 -25.87
N THR A 104 -17.70 -6.03 -25.03
CA THR A 104 -18.88 -5.21 -25.36
C THR A 104 -18.67 -3.71 -25.10
N THR A 105 -17.59 -3.32 -24.43
CA THR A 105 -17.19 -1.94 -24.09
C THR A 105 -15.84 -1.56 -24.74
N PRO A 106 -15.69 -1.68 -26.08
CA PRO A 106 -14.37 -1.63 -26.75
C PRO A 106 -13.60 -0.31 -26.66
N ASP A 107 -14.21 0.76 -26.15
CA ASP A 107 -13.59 2.08 -25.99
C ASP A 107 -13.04 2.31 -24.56
N GLU A 108 -13.25 1.36 -23.64
CA GLU A 108 -12.86 1.43 -22.24
C GLU A 108 -12.20 0.10 -21.84
N GLN A 109 -11.05 0.17 -21.16
CA GLN A 109 -10.50 -1.03 -20.52
C GLN A 109 -11.10 -1.16 -19.13
N ASP A 110 -12.07 -2.06 -18.98
CA ASP A 110 -12.82 -2.29 -17.73
C ASP A 110 -12.43 -3.61 -17.04
N GLY A 111 -11.34 -4.23 -17.47
CA GLY A 111 -10.77 -5.38 -16.78
C GLY A 111 -9.33 -5.66 -17.17
N PHE A 112 -8.87 -6.86 -16.83
CA PHE A 112 -7.55 -7.33 -17.21
C PHE A 112 -7.50 -7.80 -18.66
N ILE A 113 -6.31 -7.69 -19.25
CA ILE A 113 -5.96 -8.32 -20.52
C ILE A 113 -5.26 -9.66 -20.24
N ILE A 114 -5.68 -10.70 -20.96
CA ILE A 114 -5.13 -12.05 -20.80
C ILE A 114 -3.62 -12.06 -21.09
N GLY A 115 -2.84 -12.73 -20.24
CA GLY A 115 -1.39 -12.86 -20.34
C GLY A 115 -0.60 -11.68 -19.79
N HIS A 116 -1.27 -10.63 -19.29
CA HIS A 116 -0.58 -9.58 -18.54
C HIS A 116 -0.18 -10.07 -17.14
N GLU A 117 0.93 -9.51 -16.63
CA GLU A 117 1.38 -9.74 -15.26
C GLU A 117 0.37 -9.15 -14.26
N ILE A 118 0.13 -9.87 -13.16
CA ILE A 118 -0.68 -9.39 -12.05
C ILE A 118 0.18 -8.49 -11.15
N ILE A 119 -0.23 -7.23 -10.97
CA ILE A 119 0.45 -6.29 -10.06
C ILE A 119 -0.34 -6.20 -8.77
N PHE A 120 0.28 -6.54 -7.63
CA PHE A 120 -0.37 -6.40 -6.33
C PHE A 120 -0.03 -5.08 -5.64
N ARG A 121 -1.01 -4.52 -4.95
CA ARG A 121 -0.83 -3.41 -4.00
C ARG A 121 -1.62 -3.67 -2.74
N TYR A 122 -1.16 -3.13 -1.62
CA TYR A 122 -1.92 -3.15 -0.37
C TYR A 122 -2.39 -1.77 0.03
N TRP A 123 -3.49 -1.75 0.78
CA TRP A 123 -3.89 -0.64 1.62
C TRP A 123 -3.66 -1.05 3.07
N ASN A 124 -2.73 -0.38 3.75
CA ASN A 124 -2.60 -0.46 5.20
C ASN A 124 -3.59 0.53 5.82
N SER A 125 -4.68 0.00 6.33
CA SER A 125 -5.77 0.77 6.92
C SER A 125 -5.40 1.42 8.24
N GLY A 126 -4.53 0.78 9.02
CA GLY A 126 -4.05 1.31 10.30
C GLY A 126 -3.20 2.57 10.14
N GLU A 127 -2.45 2.67 9.05
CA GLU A 127 -1.58 3.81 8.75
C GLU A 127 -2.12 4.75 7.67
N SER A 128 -3.26 4.42 7.05
CA SER A 128 -3.77 5.12 5.86
C SER A 128 -2.73 5.23 4.74
N LYS A 129 -2.03 4.14 4.44
CA LYS A 129 -0.90 4.11 3.51
C LYS A 129 -1.04 3.02 2.47
N GLU A 130 -0.79 3.38 1.21
CA GLU A 130 -0.71 2.42 0.13
C GLU A 130 0.70 1.81 0.05
N ILE A 131 0.77 0.49 -0.08
CA ILE A 131 2.02 -0.28 -0.19
C ILE A 131 2.16 -0.76 -1.64
N LEU A 132 3.25 -0.32 -2.28
CA LEU A 132 3.55 -0.58 -3.69
C LEU A 132 4.62 -1.65 -3.90
N LEU A 133 5.33 -2.01 -2.83
CA LEU A 133 6.41 -2.98 -2.86
C LEU A 133 5.87 -4.31 -2.36
N VAL A 134 5.27 -5.09 -3.26
CA VAL A 134 4.71 -6.41 -2.96
C VAL A 134 5.47 -7.44 -3.78
N ALA A 135 6.12 -8.38 -3.10
CA ALA A 135 6.72 -9.55 -3.72
C ALA A 135 5.68 -10.67 -3.80
N GLN A 136 5.79 -11.51 -4.83
CA GLN A 136 4.82 -12.56 -5.12
C GLN A 136 5.54 -13.89 -5.36
N ALA A 137 5.01 -14.96 -4.77
CA ALA A 137 5.44 -16.33 -4.97
C ALA A 137 4.24 -17.21 -5.32
N TYR A 138 4.10 -17.54 -6.60
CA TYR A 138 3.00 -18.36 -7.11
C TYR A 138 3.25 -19.85 -6.92
N ASP A 139 2.18 -20.62 -6.74
CA ASP A 139 2.22 -22.07 -6.87
C ASP A 139 2.50 -22.46 -8.33
N ALA A 140 3.55 -23.25 -8.54
CA ALA A 140 4.01 -23.62 -9.88
C ALA A 140 3.04 -24.51 -10.69
N GLY A 141 1.98 -25.02 -10.06
CA GLY A 141 0.94 -25.82 -10.71
C GLY A 141 -0.28 -25.02 -11.20
N LEU A 142 -0.31 -23.71 -10.95
CA LEU A 142 -1.43 -22.82 -11.24
C LEU A 142 -0.99 -21.61 -12.10
N ASP A 143 -1.93 -20.72 -12.42
CA ASP A 143 -1.66 -19.55 -13.26
C ASP A 143 -0.84 -18.50 -12.49
N ASP A 144 0.11 -17.83 -13.16
CA ASP A 144 0.94 -16.73 -12.64
C ASP A 144 0.76 -15.40 -13.41
N ASP A 145 -0.13 -15.40 -14.40
CA ASP A 145 -0.57 -14.26 -15.18
C ASP A 145 -2.10 -14.22 -15.28
N TYR A 146 -2.65 -13.14 -15.84
CA TYR A 146 -4.09 -13.02 -15.99
C TYR A 146 -4.65 -14.03 -17.01
N GLN A 147 -5.55 -14.89 -16.57
CA GLN A 147 -6.27 -15.85 -17.42
C GLN A 147 -7.77 -15.77 -17.20
N SER A 148 -8.55 -15.72 -18.28
CA SER A 148 -10.03 -15.84 -18.19
C SER A 148 -10.41 -17.18 -17.58
N PHE A 149 -11.21 -17.15 -16.50
CA PHE A 149 -11.57 -18.34 -15.72
C PHE A 149 -10.39 -19.06 -15.07
N GLY A 150 -9.22 -18.43 -15.04
CA GLY A 150 -8.01 -18.96 -14.43
C GLY A 150 -8.08 -19.01 -12.91
N THR A 151 -7.11 -19.70 -12.33
CA THR A 151 -6.89 -19.73 -10.89
C THR A 151 -5.41 -19.58 -10.59
N ALA A 152 -5.07 -18.56 -9.80
CA ALA A 152 -3.75 -18.40 -9.19
C ALA A 152 -3.83 -18.75 -7.70
N LEU A 153 -2.75 -19.32 -7.16
CA LEU A 153 -2.50 -19.43 -5.72
C LEU A 153 -1.17 -18.73 -5.45
N VAL A 154 -1.17 -17.76 -4.53
CA VAL A 154 -0.01 -16.88 -4.33
C VAL A 154 0.21 -16.53 -2.87
N ASP A 155 1.48 -16.55 -2.47
CA ASP A 155 1.98 -15.93 -1.25
C ASP A 155 2.49 -14.53 -1.57
N LEU A 156 2.10 -13.56 -0.75
CA LEU A 156 2.47 -12.16 -0.94
C LEU A 156 3.22 -11.59 0.26
N ASP A 157 4.31 -10.87 0.00
CA ASP A 157 5.09 -10.15 1.01
C ASP A 157 5.19 -8.67 0.63
N GLY A 158 4.51 -7.82 1.40
CA GLY A 158 4.57 -6.37 1.30
C GLY A 158 5.71 -5.77 2.13
N PHE A 159 6.26 -4.66 1.65
CA PHE A 159 7.34 -3.94 2.32
C PHE A 159 7.08 -2.43 2.34
N THR A 160 7.35 -1.78 3.47
CA THR A 160 7.30 -0.30 3.54
C THR A 160 8.58 0.36 3.04
N TYR A 161 9.61 -0.43 2.74
CA TYR A 161 10.96 0.01 2.35
C TYR A 161 11.58 -0.88 1.27
N GLU A 162 12.54 -0.33 0.52
CA GLU A 162 13.44 -1.10 -0.34
C GLU A 162 14.67 -1.54 0.45
N THR A 163 15.22 -2.72 0.14
CA THR A 163 16.41 -3.24 0.81
C THR A 163 17.56 -3.38 -0.17
N TRP A 164 18.72 -2.85 0.20
CA TRP A 164 19.95 -3.05 -0.56
C TRP A 164 20.42 -4.50 -0.44
N THR A 165 20.51 -5.19 -1.57
CA THR A 165 20.99 -6.57 -1.67
C THR A 165 22.47 -6.64 -2.02
N GLY A 166 22.96 -5.71 -2.85
CA GLY A 166 24.35 -5.68 -3.32
C GLY A 166 24.76 -6.91 -4.14
N THR A 167 23.79 -7.61 -4.73
CA THR A 167 23.97 -8.92 -5.39
C THR A 167 24.91 -8.84 -6.59
N VAL A 168 24.89 -7.75 -7.35
CA VAL A 168 25.67 -7.60 -8.59
C VAL A 168 26.97 -6.86 -8.34
N ASP A 169 26.91 -5.66 -7.76
CA ASP A 169 28.07 -4.82 -7.53
C ASP A 169 27.81 -3.83 -6.36
N THR A 170 28.62 -2.77 -6.26
CA THR A 170 28.47 -1.74 -5.22
C THR A 170 27.70 -0.51 -5.70
N VAL A 171 27.18 -0.46 -6.92
CA VAL A 171 26.64 0.77 -7.53
C VAL A 171 25.19 0.98 -7.10
N TRP A 172 24.91 2.08 -6.37
CA TRP A 172 23.55 2.43 -5.90
C TRP A 172 22.50 2.38 -7.02
N ASN A 173 22.84 2.94 -8.17
CA ASN A 173 21.95 3.08 -9.33
C ASN A 173 21.83 1.81 -10.18
N ASN A 174 22.41 0.70 -9.77
CA ASN A 174 22.15 -0.59 -10.41
C ASN A 174 20.91 -1.20 -9.75
N THR A 175 19.80 -1.26 -10.50
CA THR A 175 18.51 -1.80 -10.03
C THR A 175 18.64 -3.20 -9.44
N ALA A 176 19.50 -4.05 -10.00
CA ALA A 176 19.69 -5.43 -9.56
C ALA A 176 20.38 -5.56 -8.18
N ASN A 177 20.79 -4.44 -7.57
CA ASN A 177 21.25 -4.41 -6.18
C ASN A 177 20.13 -4.06 -5.18
N TRP A 178 18.87 -3.97 -5.61
CA TRP A 178 17.71 -3.72 -4.76
C TRP A 178 16.70 -4.87 -4.88
N ASN A 179 16.01 -5.19 -3.78
CA ASN A 179 15.10 -6.33 -3.69
C ASN A 179 13.95 -6.30 -4.70
N PHE A 180 13.54 -5.12 -5.18
CA PHE A 180 12.47 -4.94 -6.17
C PHE A 180 12.96 -4.67 -7.60
N ASN A 181 14.26 -4.80 -7.87
CA ASN A 181 14.86 -4.43 -9.16
C ASN A 181 14.49 -3.01 -9.61
N LYS A 182 14.31 -2.10 -8.66
CA LYS A 182 14.01 -0.69 -8.86
C LYS A 182 15.08 0.15 -8.15
N ILE A 183 15.28 1.37 -8.62
CA ILE A 183 16.14 2.32 -7.91
C ILE A 183 15.23 3.06 -6.93
N PRO A 184 15.61 3.17 -5.64
CA PRO A 184 14.84 3.93 -4.68
C PRO A 184 14.59 5.37 -5.12
N SER A 185 13.38 5.83 -4.81
CA SER A 185 12.93 7.20 -5.03
C SER A 185 12.58 7.86 -3.71
N LEU A 186 12.20 9.14 -3.72
CA LEU A 186 11.75 9.85 -2.51
C LEU A 186 10.41 9.33 -1.95
N LEU A 187 9.82 8.30 -2.57
CA LEU A 187 8.62 7.62 -2.08
C LEU A 187 8.94 6.49 -1.10
N PHE A 188 10.15 5.94 -1.15
CA PHE A 188 10.51 4.72 -0.43
C PHE A 188 11.60 4.95 0.58
N ASP A 189 11.39 4.44 1.78
CA ASP A 189 12.45 4.27 2.75
C ASP A 189 13.40 3.18 2.26
N VAL A 190 14.66 3.21 2.70
CA VAL A 190 15.65 2.20 2.33
C VAL A 190 16.39 1.65 3.52
N ILE A 191 16.69 0.35 3.48
CA ILE A 191 17.52 -0.34 4.46
C ILE A 191 18.82 -0.78 3.81
N ILE A 192 19.94 -0.40 4.42
CA ILE A 192 21.25 -1.01 4.16
C ILE A 192 21.51 -2.03 5.27
N PRO A 193 21.32 -3.33 4.99
CA PRO A 193 21.44 -4.36 6.01
C PRO A 193 22.90 -4.57 6.42
N SER A 194 23.08 -5.07 7.64
CA SER A 194 24.37 -5.43 8.24
C SER A 194 25.06 -6.58 7.50
N SER A 195 24.30 -7.41 6.80
CA SER A 195 24.78 -8.50 5.94
C SER A 195 23.99 -8.53 4.62
N PRO A 196 24.31 -7.65 3.65
CA PRO A 196 23.67 -7.70 2.33
C PRO A 196 23.90 -9.06 1.68
N ALA A 197 22.90 -9.57 0.94
CA ALA A 197 22.96 -10.88 0.29
C ALA A 197 24.21 -11.05 -0.60
N GLY A 198 24.58 -9.99 -1.33
CA GLY A 198 25.79 -9.96 -2.13
C GLY A 198 27.07 -9.59 -1.39
N VAL A 199 27.06 -9.45 -0.05
CA VAL A 199 28.24 -9.13 0.77
C VAL A 199 28.96 -7.84 0.31
N ARG A 200 28.21 -6.92 -0.27
CA ARG A 200 28.71 -5.65 -0.82
C ARG A 200 27.85 -4.52 -0.29
N PHE A 201 28.51 -3.48 0.19
CA PHE A 201 27.88 -2.26 0.63
C PHE A 201 27.79 -1.24 -0.51
N PRO A 202 26.77 -0.37 -0.50
CA PRO A 202 26.52 0.56 -1.59
C PRO A 202 27.58 1.66 -1.70
N SER A 203 27.73 2.14 -2.93
CA SER A 203 28.54 3.28 -3.32
C SER A 203 27.77 4.18 -4.29
N ILE A 204 27.76 5.48 -4.00
CA ILE A 204 27.12 6.53 -4.80
C ILE A 204 28.23 7.35 -5.45
N SER A 205 28.33 7.28 -6.78
CA SER A 205 29.49 7.84 -7.50
C SER A 205 29.23 9.17 -8.22
N ILE A 206 28.11 9.32 -8.95
CA ILE A 206 27.92 10.48 -9.86
C ILE A 206 26.45 10.89 -10.09
N SER A 207 25.47 10.22 -9.50
CA SER A 207 24.04 10.42 -9.78
C SER A 207 23.22 10.55 -8.51
N ASP A 208 22.10 11.28 -8.62
CA ASP A 208 21.16 11.62 -7.54
C ASP A 208 20.49 10.37 -6.95
N ALA A 209 21.18 9.70 -6.03
CA ALA A 209 20.57 8.70 -5.18
C ALA A 209 19.48 9.36 -4.34
N LYS A 210 18.33 8.71 -4.20
CA LYS A 210 17.14 9.25 -3.54
C LYS A 210 16.54 8.19 -2.63
N CYS A 211 16.04 8.61 -1.48
CA CYS A 211 15.15 7.83 -0.62
C CYS A 211 14.30 8.77 0.24
N ASN A 212 13.18 8.28 0.77
CA ASN A 212 12.41 9.03 1.76
C ASN A 212 13.15 9.07 3.10
N ASP A 213 13.55 7.91 3.62
CA ASP A 213 14.44 7.77 4.77
C ASP A 213 15.50 6.69 4.48
N ILE A 214 16.59 6.64 5.27
CA ILE A 214 17.62 5.61 5.19
C ILE A 214 17.99 5.06 6.56
N THR A 215 17.81 3.75 6.71
CA THR A 215 18.33 2.98 7.85
C THR A 215 19.61 2.28 7.43
N ILE A 216 20.70 2.55 8.16
CA ILE A 216 21.98 1.82 8.02
C ILE A 216 22.13 0.96 9.28
N GLU A 217 22.05 -0.36 9.13
CA GLU A 217 22.15 -1.27 10.27
C GLU A 217 23.55 -1.26 10.89
N SER A 218 23.67 -1.84 12.09
CA SER A 218 24.95 -1.94 12.78
C SER A 218 26.00 -2.65 11.91
N ASN A 219 27.18 -2.05 11.78
CA ASN A 219 28.29 -2.51 10.93
C ASN A 219 28.07 -2.40 9.41
N ALA A 220 26.93 -1.87 8.96
CA ALA A 220 26.75 -1.49 7.58
C ALA A 220 27.36 -0.12 7.28
N TRP A 221 27.65 0.15 6.01
CA TRP A 221 28.13 1.45 5.56
C TRP A 221 27.67 1.76 4.14
N ILE A 222 27.77 3.04 3.77
CA ILE A 222 27.60 3.54 2.41
C ILE A 222 28.78 4.43 2.07
N LYS A 223 29.31 4.31 0.84
CA LYS A 223 30.34 5.21 0.33
C LYS A 223 29.72 6.27 -0.55
N ILE A 224 29.86 7.55 -0.17
CA ILE A 224 29.26 8.66 -0.92
C ILE A 224 30.38 9.48 -1.55
N HIS A 225 30.47 9.44 -2.88
CA HIS A 225 31.29 10.34 -3.71
C HIS A 225 30.43 11.33 -4.53
N GLY A 226 29.12 11.10 -4.62
CA GLY A 226 28.13 11.98 -5.25
C GLY A 226 27.15 12.58 -4.24
N ASN A 227 25.87 12.69 -4.63
CA ASN A 227 24.81 13.22 -3.77
C ASN A 227 23.79 12.12 -3.40
N LEU A 228 23.34 12.13 -2.14
CA LEU A 228 22.19 11.38 -1.65
C LEU A 228 21.14 12.39 -1.18
N GLN A 229 19.96 12.37 -1.78
CA GLN A 229 18.81 13.15 -1.33
C GLN A 229 17.94 12.27 -0.42
N ILE A 230 17.68 12.75 0.80
CA ILE A 230 16.84 12.09 1.80
C ILE A 230 15.69 13.02 2.14
N GLY A 231 14.49 12.45 2.30
CA GLY A 231 13.28 13.13 2.73
C GLY A 231 12.22 13.20 1.65
N SER A 232 10.96 13.15 2.06
CA SER A 232 9.82 13.37 1.17
C SER A 232 9.98 14.70 0.43
N SER A 233 9.59 14.77 -0.85
CA SER A 233 9.25 16.06 -1.44
C SER A 233 8.15 16.66 -0.57
N GLY A 234 8.48 17.67 0.23
CA GLY A 234 7.54 18.30 1.15
C GLY A 234 6.30 18.78 0.42
N GLY A 235 5.23 17.99 0.47
CA GLY A 235 3.86 18.46 0.35
C GLY A 235 3.49 19.13 1.66
N GLY A 236 4.11 20.27 1.96
CA GLY A 236 3.54 21.20 2.92
C GLY A 236 2.21 21.63 2.36
N ALA A 237 1.10 21.12 2.91
CA ALA A 237 -0.18 21.77 2.74
C ALA A 237 0.02 23.26 3.10
N PRO A 238 -0.45 24.21 2.28
CA PRO A 238 -0.48 25.59 2.73
C PRO A 238 -1.34 25.61 3.99
N ILE A 239 -0.70 25.99 5.10
CA ILE A 239 -1.40 26.52 6.25
C ILE A 239 -2.08 27.80 5.75
N GLU A 240 -3.38 27.69 5.42
CA GLU A 240 -4.30 28.84 5.43
C GLU A 240 -4.63 29.24 6.87
#